data_AF-A0A2G5IJF2-F1
#
_entry.id   AF-A0A2G5IJF2-F1
#
_cell.length_a   1.000
_cell.length_b   1.000
_cell.length_c   1.000
_cell.angle_alpha   90.00
_cell.angle_beta   90.00
_cell.angle_gamma   90.00
#
_symmetry.space_group_name_H-M   'P 1'
#
loop_
_entity.id
_entity.type
_entity.pdbx_description
1 polymer ?
#
loop_
_entity_poly.entity_id
_entity_poly.type
_entity_poly.pdbx_seq_one_letter_code
_entity_poly.pdbx_strand_id
1 'polypeptide(L)'
;MAGIEREPAEVRIPKAALDAFAVALSVRTVAMRAWPDGIEWMYPVGTWDEEHLEVALMPGGEEVWLRMSTDRSSVAVWTIEQWWAFSGELPGATPSQD
;
A
#
# COMPACT_ATOMS: atom_id res chain seq x y z
N MET A 1 -17.04 -16.51 -5.15
CA MET A 1 -15.73 -15.87 -4.94
C MET A 1 -15.25 -15.44 -6.32
N ALA A 2 -15.61 -14.24 -6.76
CA ALA A 2 -15.04 -13.69 -7.99
C ALA A 2 -13.64 -13.19 -7.60
N GLY A 3 -12.59 -13.79 -8.17
CA GLY A 3 -11.25 -13.23 -8.06
C GLY A 3 -11.31 -11.81 -8.60
N ILE A 4 -10.86 -10.84 -7.81
CA ILE A 4 -10.75 -9.46 -8.29
C ILE A 4 -9.48 -9.46 -9.14
N GLU A 5 -9.61 -9.84 -10.41
CA GLU A 5 -8.57 -9.62 -11.40
C GLU A 5 -8.64 -8.15 -11.82
N ARG A 6 -7.68 -7.33 -11.37
CA ARG A 6 -7.46 -5.99 -11.94
C ARG A 6 -6.22 -6.04 -12.82
N GLU A 7 -6.32 -5.44 -13.99
CA GLU A 7 -5.18 -5.25 -14.87
C GLU A 7 -4.22 -4.22 -14.24
N PRO A 8 -2.93 -4.55 -14.04
CA PRO A 8 -1.97 -3.61 -13.47
C PRO A 8 -1.87 -2.35 -14.34
N ALA A 9 -1.99 -1.19 -13.72
CA ALA A 9 -1.85 0.10 -14.37
C ALA A 9 -0.54 0.78 -13.97
N GLU A 10 0.04 1.57 -14.88
CA GLU A 10 1.15 2.46 -14.54
C GLU A 10 0.59 3.64 -13.73
N VAL A 11 0.66 3.54 -12.39
CA VAL A 11 0.20 4.58 -11.47
C VAL A 11 1.36 5.48 -11.10
N ARG A 12 1.20 6.79 -11.30
CA ARG A 12 2.16 7.78 -10.83
C ARG A 12 1.98 8.03 -9.34
N ILE A 13 2.73 7.33 -8.50
CA ILE A 13 2.76 7.54 -7.06
C ILE A 13 3.83 8.60 -6.74
N PRO A 14 3.46 9.78 -6.19
CA PRO A 14 4.45 10.76 -5.77
C PRO A 14 5.33 10.19 -4.65
N LYS A 15 6.64 10.43 -4.73
CA LYS A 15 7.59 10.00 -3.69
C LYS A 15 7.16 10.45 -2.29
N ALA A 16 6.64 11.68 -2.15
CA ALA A 16 6.17 12.20 -0.87
C ALA A 16 5.02 11.38 -0.26
N ALA A 17 4.10 10.86 -1.08
CA ALA A 17 3.00 10.02 -0.60
C ALA A 17 3.50 8.65 -0.15
N LEU A 18 4.48 8.09 -0.88
CA LEU A 18 5.15 6.85 -0.51
C LEU A 18 5.96 7.00 0.79
N ASP A 19 6.73 8.08 0.93
CA ASP A 19 7.52 8.41 2.12
C ASP A 19 6.61 8.65 3.34
N ALA A 20 5.48 9.35 3.16
CA ALA A 20 4.51 9.56 4.24
C ALA A 20 3.89 8.23 4.71
N PHE A 21 3.56 7.33 3.77
CA PHE A 21 3.10 6.00 4.10
C PHE A 21 4.16 5.15 4.81
N ALA A 22 5.41 5.21 4.34
CA ALA A 22 6.56 4.56 4.99
C ALA A 22 6.71 4.98 6.46
N VAL A 23 6.65 6.29 6.73
CA VAL A 23 6.69 6.83 8.09
C VAL A 23 5.52 6.30 8.91
N ALA A 24 4.30 6.37 8.38
CA ALA A 24 3.11 5.87 9.07
C ALA A 24 3.20 4.37 9.40
N LEU A 25 3.75 3.56 8.49
CA LEU A 25 3.97 2.14 8.72
C LEU A 25 5.03 1.89 9.80
N SER A 26 6.16 2.63 9.80
CA SER A 26 7.22 2.49 10.80
C SER A 26 6.77 2.79 12.22
N VAL A 27 5.85 3.75 12.40
CA VAL A 27 5.32 4.14 13.71
C VAL A 27 3.95 3.51 14.01
N ARG A 28 3.51 2.55 13.18
CA ARG A 28 2.25 1.80 13.32
C ARG A 28 1.00 2.68 13.36
N THR A 29 1.00 3.77 12.61
CA THR A 29 -0.12 4.72 12.49
C THR A 29 -0.77 4.62 11.10
N VAL A 30 -1.21 3.42 10.72
CA VAL A 30 -2.03 3.19 9.53
C VAL A 30 -3.48 2.89 9.93
N ALA A 31 -4.43 3.44 9.19
CA ALA A 31 -5.85 3.13 9.27
C ALA A 31 -6.20 2.11 8.20
N MET A 32 -7.18 1.25 8.48
CA MET A 32 -7.70 0.25 7.55
C MET A 32 -9.14 0.60 7.17
N ARG A 33 -9.47 0.46 5.89
CA ARG A 33 -10.83 0.67 5.40
C ARG A 33 -11.17 -0.34 4.32
N ALA A 34 -12.25 -1.09 4.54
CA ALA A 34 -12.86 -1.92 3.53
C ALA A 34 -13.67 -1.05 2.54
N TRP A 35 -13.53 -1.35 1.26
CA TRP A 35 -14.26 -0.71 0.17
C TRP A 35 -15.34 -1.64 -0.40
N PRO A 36 -16.28 -1.15 -1.23
CA PRO A 36 -17.30 -2.00 -1.87
C PRO A 36 -16.73 -3.11 -2.76
N ASP A 37 -15.46 -3.01 -3.16
CA ASP A 37 -14.73 -4.09 -3.85
C ASP A 37 -14.38 -5.25 -2.91
N GLY A 38 -14.61 -5.12 -1.60
CA GLY A 38 -14.31 -6.14 -0.59
C GLY A 38 -12.83 -6.20 -0.20
N ILE A 39 -12.00 -5.29 -0.73
CA ILE A 39 -10.58 -5.19 -0.39
C ILE A 39 -10.42 -4.24 0.79
N GLU A 40 -9.57 -4.63 1.74
CA GLU A 40 -9.15 -3.79 2.84
C GLU A 40 -7.89 -3.01 2.46
N TRP A 41 -7.96 -1.69 2.52
CA TRP A 41 -6.88 -0.79 2.15
C TRP A 41 -6.34 -0.08 3.40
N MET A 42 -5.02 -0.05 3.52
CA MET A 42 -4.26 0.68 4.53
C MET A 42 -3.89 2.08 4.02
N TYR A 43 -3.94 3.08 4.89
CA TYR A 43 -3.49 4.44 4.59
C TYR A 43 -3.01 5.15 5.86
N PRO A 44 -2.22 6.24 5.78
CA PRO A 44 -1.76 6.96 6.97
C PRO A 44 -2.93 7.53 7.78
N VAL A 45 -2.89 7.37 9.10
CA VAL A 45 -3.92 7.98 9.97
C VAL A 45 -3.88 9.50 9.83
N GLY A 46 -5.05 10.12 9.75
CA GLY A 46 -5.20 11.59 9.71
C GLY A 46 -5.13 12.21 8.32
N THR A 47 -4.80 11.46 7.27
CA THR A 47 -4.69 11.99 5.90
C THR A 47 -5.96 11.81 5.06
N TRP A 48 -7.10 11.47 5.67
CA TRP A 48 -8.31 11.11 4.92
C TRP A 48 -8.78 12.22 3.96
N ASP A 49 -8.70 13.48 4.41
CA ASP A 49 -9.09 14.64 3.62
C ASP A 49 -7.95 15.18 2.73
N GLU A 50 -6.81 14.49 2.71
CA GLU A 50 -5.62 14.84 1.92
C GLU A 50 -5.34 13.78 0.85
N GLU A 51 -4.51 14.14 -0.14
CA GLU A 51 -4.00 13.16 -1.10
C GLU A 51 -3.05 12.18 -0.39
N HIS A 52 -3.30 10.88 -0.49
CA HIS A 52 -2.52 9.86 0.20
C HIS A 52 -2.43 8.57 -0.60
N LEU A 53 -1.43 7.77 -0.25
CA LEU A 53 -1.26 6.42 -0.76
C LEU A 53 -2.18 5.46 0.01
N GLU A 54 -2.88 4.60 -0.72
CA GLU A 54 -3.62 3.47 -0.19
C GLU A 54 -2.93 2.17 -0.62
N VAL A 55 -2.75 1.22 0.30
CA VAL A 55 -2.04 -0.05 0.07
C VAL A 55 -2.88 -1.23 0.54
N ALA A 56 -3.02 -2.28 -0.26
CA ALA A 56 -3.70 -3.52 0.11
C ALA A 56 -2.77 -4.72 -0.04
N LEU A 57 -2.71 -5.57 0.98
CA LEU A 57 -2.08 -6.88 0.89
C LEU A 57 -3.10 -7.86 0.32
N MET A 58 -2.83 -8.42 -0.86
CA MET A 58 -3.83 -9.23 -1.55
C MET A 58 -3.92 -10.64 -0.96
N PRO A 59 -5.13 -11.24 -0.94
CA PRO A 59 -5.30 -12.64 -0.60
C PRO A 59 -4.39 -13.53 -1.46
N GLY A 60 -3.69 -14.46 -0.83
CA GLY A 60 -2.66 -15.28 -1.48
C GLY A 60 -1.23 -14.86 -1.12
N GLY A 61 -1.02 -13.60 -0.73
CA GLY A 61 0.25 -13.12 -0.19
C GLY A 61 1.36 -12.91 -1.22
N GLU A 62 1.04 -12.98 -2.51
CA GLU A 62 2.00 -12.81 -3.61
C GLU A 62 2.03 -11.36 -4.13
N GLU A 63 0.94 -10.62 -3.93
CA GLU A 63 0.77 -9.28 -4.48
C GLU A 63 0.44 -8.25 -3.40
N VAL A 64 0.96 -7.04 -3.62
CA VAL A 64 0.61 -5.84 -2.89
C VAL A 64 0.11 -4.81 -3.89
N TRP A 65 -1.09 -4.31 -3.66
CA TRP A 65 -1.72 -3.33 -4.54
C TRP A 65 -1.56 -1.93 -3.96
N LEU A 66 -1.25 -0.97 -4.82
CA LEU A 66 -1.01 0.43 -4.47
C LEU A 66 -1.87 1.34 -5.34
N ARG A 67 -2.49 2.36 -4.75
CA ARG A 67 -3.24 3.38 -5.50
C ARG A 67 -3.24 4.72 -4.77
N MET A 68 -3.49 5.80 -5.51
CA MET A 68 -3.68 7.12 -4.91
C MET A 68 -5.14 7.30 -4.47
N SER A 69 -5.37 8.01 -3.37
CA SER A 69 -6.73 8.36 -2.93
C SER A 69 -7.49 9.23 -3.95
N THR A 70 -6.76 9.94 -4.82
CA THR A 70 -7.26 10.76 -5.92
C THR A 70 -7.62 9.97 -7.18
N ASP A 71 -7.10 8.74 -7.33
CA ASP A 71 -7.44 7.81 -8.41
C ASP A 71 -7.47 6.38 -7.87
N ARG A 72 -8.66 5.98 -7.39
CA ARG A 72 -8.88 4.63 -6.85
C ARG A 72 -9.20 3.58 -7.92
N SER A 73 -9.37 4.00 -9.18
CA SER A 73 -9.61 3.10 -10.31
C SER A 73 -8.31 2.48 -10.82
N SER A 74 -7.19 3.20 -10.77
CA SER A 74 -5.89 2.71 -11.22
C SER A 74 -5.11 2.09 -10.06
N VAL A 75 -4.56 0.89 -10.28
CA VAL A 75 -3.80 0.15 -9.26
C VAL A 75 -2.45 -0.25 -9.84
N ALA A 76 -1.38 0.11 -9.13
CA ALA A 76 -0.07 -0.48 -9.34
C ALA A 76 0.02 -1.77 -8.53
N VAL A 77 0.57 -2.81 -9.15
CA VAL A 77 0.79 -4.11 -8.51
C VAL A 77 2.28 -4.28 -8.26
N TRP A 78 2.63 -4.47 -6.99
CA TRP A 78 3.95 -4.90 -6.58
C TRP A 78 3.91 -6.37 -6.23
N THR A 79 5.01 -7.07 -6.53
CA THR A 79 5.21 -8.41 -5.96
C THR A 79 5.51 -8.30 -4.47
N ILE A 80 5.28 -9.38 -3.73
CA ILE A 80 5.60 -9.43 -2.31
C ILE A 80 7.11 -9.20 -2.05
N GLU A 81 8.00 -9.57 -2.97
CA GLU A 81 9.44 -9.28 -2.85
C GLU A 81 9.74 -7.79 -3.00
N GLN A 82 9.08 -7.09 -3.92
CA GLN A 82 9.22 -5.63 -4.06
C GLN A 82 8.70 -4.92 -2.80
N TRP A 83 7.59 -5.41 -2.24
CA TRP A 83 7.09 -4.95 -0.96
C TRP A 83 8.07 -5.20 0.18
N TRP A 84 8.67 -6.40 0.27
CA TRP A 84 9.66 -6.70 1.29
C TRP A 84 10.89 -5.83 1.18
N ALA A 85 11.42 -5.64 -0.03
CA ALA A 85 12.54 -4.74 -0.28
C ALA A 85 12.23 -3.32 0.22
N PHE A 86 11.06 -2.78 -0.12
CA PHE A 86 10.60 -1.48 0.37
C PHE A 86 10.48 -1.45 1.90
N SER A 87 9.82 -2.45 2.49
CA SER A 87 9.58 -2.49 3.94
C SER A 87 10.85 -2.67 4.76
N GLY A 88 11.87 -3.33 4.19
CA GLY A 88 13.18 -3.52 4.82
C GLY A 88 14.00 -2.24 4.92
N GLU A 89 13.69 -1.22 4.11
CA GLU A 89 14.31 0.11 4.18
C GLU A 89 13.64 1.03 5.22
N LEU A 90 12.52 0.61 5.83
CA LEU A 90 11.78 1.44 6.77
C LEU A 90 12.55 1.61 8.09
N PRO A 91 12.58 2.83 8.67
CA PRO A 91 13.19 3.06 9.97
C PRO A 91 12.58 2.14 11.05
N GLY A 92 13.40 1.30 11.69
CA GLY A 92 12.94 0.36 12.71
C GLY A 92 12.51 -1.02 12.18
N ALA A 93 12.57 -1.26 10.86
CA ALA A 93 12.66 -2.62 10.33
C ALA A 93 13.93 -3.24 10.93
N THR A 94 13.79 -4.29 11.73
CA THR A 94 14.94 -4.95 12.32
C THR A 94 15.76 -5.53 11.16
N PRO A 95 17.07 -5.21 11.02
CA PRO A 95 17.86 -5.82 9.96
C PRO A 95 17.81 -7.33 10.17
N SER A 96 17.32 -8.05 9.15
CA SER A 96 17.40 -9.50 9.13
C SER A 96 18.88 -9.85 9.12
N GLN A 97 19.38 -10.39 10.23
CA GLN A 97 20.76 -10.86 10.31
C GLN A 97 20.80 -12.22 9.62
N ASP A 98 21.22 -12.24 8.37
CA ASP A 98 21.90 -13.40 7.78
C ASP A 98 23.38 -13.41 8.19
#